data_AF-A0A7Y7IP01-F1
#
_entry.id   AF-A0A7Y7IP01-F1
#
_cell.length_a   1.000
_cell.length_b   1.000
_cell.length_c   1.000
_cell.angle_alpha   90.00
_cell.angle_beta   90.00
_cell.angle_gamma   90.00
#
_symmetry.space_group_name_H-M   'P 1'
#
loop_
_entity.id
_entity.type
_entity.pdbx_description
1 polymer ?
#
loop_
_entity_poly.entity_id
_entity_poly.type
_entity_poly.pdbx_seq_one_letter_code
_entity_poly.pdbx_strand_id
1 'polypeptide(L)'
;MGFFGAGRQARRDDAELGKGVWRRAHDRFRRGLDRFHQMLEGVEEEASHAEGGPGQHYSALVPVADALADLLPQVRSIAARAQSIAPSEGMEIPTGTGGYLNDVHRELSRAGNALAAAAEAVAMVRLGAGDVSGVVRRAAIVHEHVTRAGELLGESRQDPA
;
A
#
# COMPACT_ATOMS: atom_id res chain seq x y z
N MET A 1 -20.98 -13.46 0.93
CA MET A 1 -21.07 -13.77 2.38
C MET A 1 -19.80 -13.28 3.08
N GLY A 2 -19.83 -12.22 3.91
CA GLY A 2 -18.58 -11.76 4.56
C GLY A 2 -18.64 -10.60 5.55
N PHE A 3 -19.78 -10.30 6.19
CA PHE A 3 -19.88 -9.12 7.08
C PHE A 3 -19.23 -9.31 8.47
N PHE A 4 -19.06 -10.55 8.95
CA PHE A 4 -18.48 -10.83 10.28
C PHE A 4 -16.93 -10.83 10.31
N GLY A 5 -16.27 -10.99 9.16
CA GLY A 5 -14.80 -11.00 9.07
C GLY A 5 -14.18 -9.59 9.10
N ALA A 6 -14.78 -8.66 8.35
CA ALA A 6 -14.31 -7.28 8.26
C ALA A 6 -14.32 -6.56 9.62
N GLY A 7 -15.35 -6.79 10.45
CA GLY A 7 -15.44 -6.20 11.78
C GLY A 7 -14.42 -6.75 12.78
N ARG A 8 -13.98 -8.01 12.63
CA ARG A 8 -12.89 -8.58 13.46
C ARG A 8 -11.52 -8.08 13.02
N GLN A 9 -11.29 -7.99 11.72
CA GLN A 9 -10.05 -7.47 11.17
C GLN A 9 -9.86 -6.00 11.56
N ALA A 10 -10.91 -5.17 11.43
CA ALA A 10 -10.86 -3.76 11.84
C ALA A 10 -10.54 -3.60 13.35
N ARG A 11 -11.14 -4.43 14.21
CA ARG A 11 -10.84 -4.43 15.66
C ARG A 11 -9.41 -4.87 15.97
N ARG A 12 -8.89 -5.86 15.25
CA ARG A 12 -7.51 -6.30 15.38
C ARG A 12 -6.53 -5.22 14.93
N ASP A 13 -6.85 -4.54 13.83
CA ASP A 13 -6.05 -3.43 13.35
C ASP A 13 -6.12 -2.22 14.29
N ASP A 14 -7.26 -1.97 14.94
CA ASP A 14 -7.36 -0.92 15.98
C ASP A 14 -6.48 -1.27 17.19
N ALA A 15 -6.46 -2.55 17.58
CA ALA A 15 -5.68 -3.03 18.72
C ALA A 15 -4.16 -2.98 18.46
N GLU A 16 -3.71 -3.31 17.25
CA GLU A 16 -2.28 -3.38 16.92
C GLU A 16 -1.70 -2.06 16.36
N LEU A 17 -2.49 -1.26 15.63
CA LEU A 17 -2.02 -0.04 14.98
C LEU A 17 -2.47 1.25 15.69
N GLY A 18 -3.30 1.13 16.72
CA GLY A 18 -3.95 2.26 17.37
C GLY A 18 -4.90 3.01 16.43
N LYS A 19 -5.11 4.30 16.72
CA LYS A 19 -6.01 5.19 15.96
C LYS A 19 -5.30 6.41 15.34
N GLY A 20 -3.98 6.50 15.53
CA GLY A 20 -3.15 7.61 15.09
C GLY A 20 -2.56 7.46 13.69
N VAL A 21 -1.39 8.08 13.50
CA VAL A 21 -0.74 8.20 12.19
C VAL A 21 -0.44 6.86 11.51
N TRP A 22 -0.04 5.84 12.27
CA TRP A 22 0.34 4.53 11.74
C TRP A 22 -0.85 3.77 11.15
N ARG A 23 -1.98 3.79 11.86
CA ARG A 23 -3.23 3.25 11.35
C ARG A 23 -3.67 3.97 10.07
N ARG A 24 -3.59 5.29 10.03
CA ARG A 24 -3.97 6.07 8.84
C ARG A 24 -3.06 5.77 7.64
N ALA A 25 -1.77 5.57 7.85
CA ALA A 25 -0.84 5.17 6.80
C ALA A 25 -1.22 3.79 6.23
N HIS A 26 -1.47 2.80 7.09
CA HIS A 26 -1.94 1.47 6.68
C HIS A 26 -3.28 1.53 5.93
N ASP A 27 -4.28 2.26 6.46
CA ASP A 27 -5.58 2.40 5.80
C ASP A 27 -5.49 3.10 4.44
N ARG A 28 -4.60 4.09 4.30
CA ARG A 28 -4.35 4.74 3.01
C ARG A 28 -3.78 3.76 2.00
N PHE A 29 -2.79 2.96 2.40
CA PHE A 29 -2.21 1.93 1.53
C PHE A 29 -3.27 0.92 1.10
N ARG A 30 -4.04 0.37 2.05
CA ARG A 30 -5.12 -0.58 1.76
C ARG A 30 -6.15 -0.02 0.78
N ARG A 31 -6.62 1.21 0.98
CA ARG A 31 -7.56 1.88 0.04
C ARG A 31 -6.96 2.09 -1.35
N GLY A 32 -5.66 2.34 -1.43
CA GLY A 32 -4.94 2.41 -2.70
C GLY A 32 -4.94 1.07 -3.44
N LEU A 33 -4.68 -0.01 -2.70
CA LEU A 33 -4.69 -1.38 -3.25
C LEU A 33 -6.10 -1.81 -3.69
N ASP A 34 -7.12 -1.53 -2.88
CA ASP A 34 -8.52 -1.79 -3.23
C ASP A 34 -8.90 -1.07 -4.54
N ARG A 35 -8.47 0.19 -4.70
CA ARG A 35 -8.69 0.94 -5.95
C ARG A 35 -7.91 0.35 -7.12
N PHE A 36 -6.68 -0.12 -6.90
CA PHE A 36 -5.89 -0.78 -7.94
C PHE A 36 -6.64 -2.02 -8.48
N HIS A 37 -7.11 -2.89 -7.57
CA HIS A 37 -7.89 -4.08 -7.95
C HIS A 37 -9.18 -3.70 -8.67
N GLN A 38 -9.91 -2.69 -8.20
CA GLN A 38 -11.11 -2.20 -8.88
C GLN A 38 -10.83 -1.75 -10.32
N MET A 39 -9.69 -1.07 -10.56
CA MET A 39 -9.33 -0.66 -11.92
C MET A 39 -8.91 -1.87 -12.78
N LEU A 40 -8.25 -2.86 -12.19
CA LEU A 40 -7.88 -4.11 -12.86
C LEU A 40 -9.10 -4.95 -13.26
N GLU A 41 -10.10 -5.07 -12.38
CA GLU A 41 -11.40 -5.70 -12.68
C GLU A 41 -12.05 -5.03 -13.90
N GLY A 42 -12.01 -3.69 -13.96
CA GLY A 42 -12.52 -2.95 -15.13
C GLY A 42 -11.76 -3.23 -16.44
N VAL A 43 -10.44 -3.52 -16.37
CA VAL A 43 -9.66 -3.96 -17.54
C VAL A 43 -10.05 -5.38 -17.96
N GLU A 44 -10.31 -6.26 -17.00
CA GLU A 44 -10.77 -7.64 -17.24
C GLU A 44 -12.12 -7.68 -17.95
N GLU A 45 -13.08 -6.88 -17.47
CA GLU A 45 -14.44 -6.79 -18.02
C GLU A 45 -14.39 -6.36 -19.49
N GLU A 46 -13.68 -5.27 -19.79
CA GLU A 46 -13.53 -4.77 -21.17
C GLU A 46 -12.87 -5.80 -22.09
N ALA A 47 -11.88 -6.52 -21.57
CA ALA A 47 -11.21 -7.54 -22.34
C ALA A 47 -12.07 -8.79 -22.59
N SER A 48 -12.92 -9.16 -21.63
CA SER A 48 -13.84 -10.29 -21.75
C SER A 48 -14.95 -10.04 -22.77
N HIS A 49 -15.28 -8.77 -23.02
CA HIS A 49 -16.22 -8.35 -24.05
C HIS A 49 -15.60 -8.21 -25.45
N ALA A 50 -14.27 -8.24 -25.56
CA ALA A 50 -13.57 -8.23 -26.84
C ALA A 50 -13.48 -9.66 -27.42
N GLU A 51 -13.73 -9.82 -28.72
CA GLU A 51 -13.56 -11.10 -29.41
C GLU A 51 -12.07 -11.52 -29.38
N GLY A 52 -11.69 -12.50 -28.53
CA GLY A 52 -10.31 -13.00 -28.50
C GLY A 52 -9.76 -13.55 -27.17
N GLY A 53 -10.49 -13.50 -26.06
CA GLY A 53 -10.03 -13.97 -24.73
C GLY A 53 -9.40 -12.87 -23.87
N PRO A 54 -8.88 -13.19 -22.67
CA PRO A 54 -8.39 -12.18 -21.73
C PRO A 54 -7.31 -11.31 -22.38
N GLY A 55 -7.56 -10.01 -22.35
CA GLY A 55 -6.81 -9.00 -23.08
C GLY A 55 -5.38 -8.93 -22.56
N GLN A 56 -4.44 -8.67 -23.47
CA GLN A 56 -3.00 -8.64 -23.20
C GLN A 56 -2.65 -7.74 -21.99
N HIS A 57 -3.37 -6.63 -21.80
CA HIS A 57 -3.18 -5.72 -20.66
C HIS A 57 -3.55 -6.35 -19.32
N TYR A 58 -4.68 -7.07 -19.22
CA TYR A 58 -5.09 -7.73 -17.98
C TYR A 58 -4.04 -8.74 -17.52
N SER A 59 -3.65 -9.64 -18.42
CA SER A 59 -2.64 -10.68 -18.13
C SER A 59 -1.29 -10.10 -17.71
N ALA A 60 -0.91 -8.93 -18.23
CA ALA A 60 0.33 -8.25 -17.86
C ALA A 60 0.25 -7.50 -16.51
N LEU A 61 -0.96 -7.11 -16.10
CA LEU A 61 -1.18 -6.35 -14.86
C LEU A 61 -1.46 -7.23 -13.64
N VAL A 62 -1.94 -8.47 -13.82
CA VAL A 62 -2.15 -9.42 -12.70
C VAL A 62 -0.88 -9.62 -11.85
N PRO A 63 0.30 -9.89 -12.41
CA PRO A 63 1.52 -10.04 -11.59
C PRO A 63 1.90 -8.77 -10.83
N VAL A 64 1.55 -7.59 -11.36
CA VAL A 64 1.77 -6.30 -10.68
C VAL A 64 0.83 -6.17 -9.49
N ALA A 65 -0.43 -6.60 -9.63
CA ALA A 65 -1.41 -6.62 -8.55
C ALA A 65 -0.96 -7.54 -7.41
N ASP A 66 -0.52 -8.76 -7.74
CA ASP A 66 -0.02 -9.74 -6.78
C ASP A 66 1.17 -9.19 -5.98
N ALA A 67 2.15 -8.61 -6.69
CA ALA A 67 3.32 -8.00 -6.05
C ALA A 67 2.95 -6.84 -5.10
N LEU A 68 1.97 -6.01 -5.47
CA LEU A 68 1.48 -4.93 -4.61
C LEU A 68 0.66 -5.46 -3.42
N ALA A 69 -0.08 -6.55 -3.59
CA ALA A 69 -0.83 -7.20 -2.52
C ALA A 69 0.11 -7.78 -1.44
N ASP A 70 1.25 -8.35 -1.85
CA ASP A 70 2.28 -8.86 -0.95
C ASP A 70 2.93 -7.79 -0.07
N LEU A 71 2.79 -6.49 -0.43
CA LEU A 71 3.27 -5.38 0.38
C LEU A 71 2.32 -5.02 1.53
N LEU A 72 1.02 -5.34 1.44
CA LEU A 72 0.06 -4.95 2.48
C LEU A 72 0.39 -5.55 3.86
N PRO A 73 0.71 -6.86 3.99
CA PRO A 73 1.19 -7.42 5.25
C PRO A 73 2.48 -6.77 5.76
N GLN A 74 3.38 -6.36 4.86
CA GLN A 74 4.64 -5.70 5.22
C GLN A 74 4.39 -4.29 5.78
N VAL A 75 3.58 -3.48 5.10
CA VAL A 75 3.16 -2.15 5.57
C VAL A 75 2.48 -2.25 6.93
N ARG A 76 1.62 -3.26 7.14
CA ARG A 76 0.99 -3.52 8.43
C ARG A 76 2.02 -3.82 9.51
N SER A 77 3.02 -4.65 9.22
CA SER A 77 4.10 -4.98 10.16
C SER A 77 4.94 -3.75 10.53
N ILE A 78 5.33 -2.93 9.54
CA ILE A 78 6.08 -1.69 9.76
C ILE A 78 5.27 -0.73 10.64
N ALA A 79 3.99 -0.52 10.32
CA ALA A 79 3.10 0.35 11.08
C ALA A 79 2.88 -0.14 12.52
N ALA A 80 2.68 -1.44 12.74
CA ALA A 80 2.51 -2.02 14.08
C ALA A 80 3.79 -1.88 14.92
N ARG A 81 4.94 -2.16 14.32
CA ARG A 81 6.24 -1.98 14.98
C ARG A 81 6.49 -0.51 15.33
N ALA A 82 6.25 0.41 14.41
CA ALA A 82 6.40 1.84 14.66
C ALA A 82 5.43 2.35 15.75
N GLN A 83 4.17 1.89 15.75
CA GLN A 83 3.20 2.15 16.82
C GLN A 83 3.68 1.61 18.18
N SER A 84 4.34 0.45 18.23
CA SER A 84 4.88 -0.10 19.48
C SER A 84 6.03 0.71 20.06
N ILE A 85 6.83 1.37 19.20
CA ILE A 85 7.97 2.20 19.62
C ILE A 85 7.49 3.62 19.99
N ALA A 86 6.61 4.20 19.18
CA ALA A 86 6.05 5.53 19.38
C ALA A 86 4.54 5.51 19.17
N PRO A 87 3.78 5.14 20.22
CA PRO A 87 2.33 5.10 20.17
C PRO A 87 1.76 6.47 19.78
N SER A 88 0.92 6.48 18.75
CA SER A 88 0.22 7.67 18.28
C SER A 88 -1.28 7.43 18.30
N GLU A 89 -2.03 8.36 18.91
CA GLU A 89 -3.50 8.40 18.85
C GLU A 89 -4.01 9.53 17.95
N GLY A 90 -3.16 10.55 17.70
CA GLY A 90 -3.50 11.77 16.97
C GLY A 90 -2.86 11.83 15.58
N MET A 91 -2.52 13.05 15.16
CA MET A 91 -1.86 13.32 13.87
C MET A 91 -0.35 13.51 14.00
N GLU A 92 0.18 13.33 15.21
CA GLU A 92 1.58 13.59 15.53
C GLU A 92 2.27 12.30 15.96
N ILE A 93 3.56 12.21 15.64
CA ILE A 93 4.46 11.19 16.15
C ILE A 93 5.14 11.79 17.38
N PRO A 94 5.08 11.12 18.55
CA PRO A 94 5.70 11.64 19.78
C PRO A 94 7.15 12.10 19.58
N THR A 95 7.43 13.33 20.01
CA THR A 95 8.77 13.92 20.00
C THR A 95 9.63 13.22 21.06
N GLY A 96 10.84 12.81 20.69
CA GLY A 96 11.75 12.02 21.56
C GLY A 96 12.31 10.75 20.93
N THR A 97 11.86 10.40 19.72
CA THR A 97 12.22 9.15 19.01
C THR A 97 13.38 9.31 18.03
N GLY A 98 14.18 10.38 18.10
CA GLY A 98 15.34 10.57 17.21
C GLY A 98 15.00 10.91 15.75
N GLY A 99 13.76 11.28 15.44
CA GLY A 99 13.37 11.78 14.12
C GLY A 99 13.10 10.70 13.06
N TYR A 100 13.80 9.57 13.10
CA TYR A 100 13.70 8.51 12.08
C TYR A 100 12.28 7.95 11.91
N LEU A 101 11.45 7.93 12.96
CA LEU A 101 10.05 7.51 12.84
C LEU A 101 9.21 8.48 11.98
N ASN A 102 9.57 9.77 11.95
CA ASN A 102 8.95 10.70 11.01
C ASN A 102 9.33 10.34 9.57
N ASP A 103 10.55 9.88 9.34
CA ASP A 103 10.99 9.41 8.02
C ASP A 103 10.29 8.10 7.63
N VAL A 104 10.16 7.14 8.56
CA VAL A 104 9.35 5.91 8.35
C VAL A 104 7.92 6.28 7.95
N HIS A 105 7.25 7.17 8.70
CA HIS A 105 5.90 7.59 8.37
C HIS A 105 5.82 8.32 7.01
N ARG A 106 6.82 9.14 6.69
CA ARG A 106 6.93 9.83 5.40
C ARG A 106 7.04 8.84 4.25
N GLU A 107 7.87 7.81 4.39
CA GLU A 107 8.01 6.75 3.39
C GLU A 107 6.71 5.94 3.24
N LEU A 108 6.04 5.56 4.34
CA LEU A 108 4.73 4.91 4.26
C LEU A 108 3.66 5.79 3.58
N SER A 109 3.69 7.09 3.84
CA SER A 109 2.78 8.06 3.19
C SER A 109 3.06 8.18 1.69
N ARG A 110 4.35 8.21 1.30
CA ARG A 110 4.79 8.21 -0.10
C ARG A 110 4.40 6.93 -0.81
N ALA A 111 4.56 5.77 -0.18
CA ALA A 111 4.10 4.48 -0.70
C ALA A 111 2.59 4.50 -0.99
N GLY A 112 1.78 4.99 -0.05
CA GLY A 112 0.33 5.10 -0.24
C GLY A 112 -0.07 6.03 -1.39
N ASN A 113 0.63 7.15 -1.58
CA ASN A 113 0.39 8.07 -2.69
C ASN A 113 0.85 7.49 -4.04
N ALA A 114 2.01 6.84 -4.07
CA ALA A 114 2.51 6.15 -5.26
C ALA A 114 1.57 5.01 -5.69
N LEU A 115 0.95 4.31 -4.73
CA LEU A 115 -0.03 3.26 -5.00
C LEU A 115 -1.32 3.82 -5.60
N ALA A 116 -1.80 4.97 -5.11
CA ALA A 116 -2.91 5.68 -5.74
C ALA A 116 -2.56 6.07 -7.21
N ALA A 117 -1.36 6.58 -7.45
CA ALA A 117 -0.89 6.89 -8.80
C ALA A 117 -0.77 5.63 -9.68
N ALA A 118 -0.38 4.49 -9.12
CA ALA A 118 -0.35 3.21 -9.84
C ALA A 118 -1.76 2.78 -10.27
N ALA A 119 -2.75 2.93 -9.39
CA ALA A 119 -4.15 2.65 -9.72
C ALA A 119 -4.69 3.60 -10.80
N GLU A 120 -4.36 4.89 -10.74
CA GLU A 120 -4.67 5.85 -11.81
C GLU A 120 -4.04 5.44 -13.15
N ALA A 121 -2.81 4.94 -13.14
CA ALA A 121 -2.17 4.45 -14.36
C ALA A 121 -2.89 3.23 -14.96
N VAL A 122 -3.45 2.33 -14.14
CA VAL A 122 -4.32 1.23 -14.63
C VAL A 122 -5.57 1.80 -15.28
N ALA A 123 -6.19 2.82 -14.69
CA ALA A 123 -7.33 3.50 -15.28
C ALA A 123 -6.98 4.13 -16.65
N MET A 124 -5.78 4.70 -16.80
CA MET A 124 -5.32 5.23 -18.09
C MET A 124 -5.11 4.13 -19.14
N VAL A 125 -4.55 2.97 -18.74
CA VAL A 125 -4.44 1.79 -19.63
C VAL A 125 -5.82 1.33 -20.11
N ARG A 126 -6.78 1.23 -19.18
CA ARG A 126 -8.18 0.90 -19.48
C ARG A 126 -8.79 1.85 -20.51
N LEU A 127 -8.59 3.16 -20.35
CA LEU A 127 -9.09 4.18 -21.28
C LEU A 127 -8.29 4.30 -22.59
N GLY A 128 -7.27 3.45 -22.82
CA GLY A 128 -6.39 3.53 -23.99
C GLY A 128 -5.48 4.76 -24.02
N ALA A 129 -5.35 5.48 -22.90
CA ALA A 129 -4.56 6.70 -22.75
C ALA A 129 -3.26 6.46 -21.95
N GLY A 130 -2.91 5.20 -21.70
CA GLY A 130 -1.75 4.79 -20.93
C GLY A 130 -1.19 3.44 -21.39
N ASP A 131 -0.08 3.05 -20.79
CA ASP A 131 0.62 1.80 -21.10
C ASP A 131 0.99 1.06 -19.80
N VAL A 132 1.06 -0.28 -19.89
CA VAL A 132 1.40 -1.19 -18.81
C VAL A 132 2.76 -0.83 -18.20
N SER A 133 3.73 -0.40 -19.01
CA SER A 133 5.05 0.04 -18.51
C SER A 133 4.94 1.23 -17.53
N GLY A 134 3.95 2.09 -17.72
CA GLY A 134 3.65 3.22 -16.83
C GLY A 134 3.09 2.78 -15.47
N VAL A 135 2.35 1.67 -15.44
CA VAL A 135 1.85 1.04 -14.21
C VAL A 135 3.01 0.38 -13.46
N VAL A 136 3.81 -0.43 -14.17
CA VAL A 136 4.97 -1.14 -13.59
C VAL A 136 5.95 -0.16 -12.93
N ARG A 137 6.25 0.97 -13.59
CA ARG A 137 7.14 2.00 -13.02
C ARG A 137 6.60 2.56 -11.70
N ARG A 138 5.29 2.81 -11.62
CA ARG A 138 4.67 3.34 -10.39
C ARG A 138 4.62 2.28 -9.30
N ALA A 139 4.34 1.03 -9.64
CA ALA A 139 4.41 -0.08 -8.70
C ALA A 139 5.84 -0.20 -8.12
N ALA A 140 6.88 -0.09 -8.93
CA ALA A 140 8.27 -0.10 -8.46
C ALA A 140 8.53 1.00 -7.41
N ILE A 141 8.03 2.23 -7.62
CA ILE A 141 8.14 3.32 -6.64
C ILE A 141 7.42 2.97 -5.31
N VAL A 142 6.29 2.25 -5.37
CA VAL A 142 5.62 1.74 -4.15
C VAL A 142 6.55 0.78 -3.40
N HIS A 143 7.16 -0.18 -4.10
CA HIS A 143 8.12 -1.12 -3.51
C HIS A 143 9.32 -0.40 -2.87
N GLU A 144 9.88 0.60 -3.55
CA GLU A 144 11.02 1.40 -3.04
C GLU A 144 10.67 2.06 -1.71
N HIS A 145 9.52 2.75 -1.63
CA HIS A 145 9.09 3.41 -0.40
C HIS A 145 8.77 2.44 0.75
N VAL A 146 8.13 1.29 0.47
CA VAL A 146 7.86 0.28 1.50
C VAL A 146 9.17 -0.33 2.02
N THR A 147 10.10 -0.65 1.11
CA THR A 147 11.43 -1.18 1.44
C THR A 147 12.19 -0.18 2.31
N ARG A 148 12.25 1.09 1.89
CA ARG A 148 12.94 2.14 2.64
C ARG A 148 12.34 2.36 4.03
N ALA A 149 11.02 2.32 4.16
CA ALA A 149 10.36 2.39 5.47
C ALA A 149 10.78 1.22 6.39
N GLY A 150 10.91 0.02 5.84
CA GLY A 150 11.39 -1.16 6.55
C GLY A 150 12.86 -1.07 6.97
N GLU A 151 13.72 -0.56 6.10
CA GLU A 151 15.15 -0.32 6.36
C GLU A 151 15.34 0.68 7.50
N LEU A 152 14.70 1.85 7.44
CA LEU A 152 14.77 2.88 8.49
C LEU A 152 14.36 2.35 9.86
N LEU A 153 13.37 1.44 9.89
CA LEU A 153 12.90 0.79 11.12
C LEU A 153 13.79 -0.39 11.57
N GLY A 154 14.67 -0.88 10.69
CA GLY A 154 15.65 -1.93 10.96
C GLY A 154 17.01 -1.38 11.40
N GLU A 155 17.46 -0.29 10.77
CA GLU A 155 18.70 0.44 11.06
C GLU A 155 18.72 0.95 12.51
N SER A 156 17.60 1.47 13.03
CA SER A 156 17.51 1.94 14.43
C SER A 156 17.65 0.85 15.49
N ARG A 157 17.58 -0.44 15.12
CA ARG A 157 17.84 -1.57 16.04
C ARG A 157 19.34 -1.84 16.19
N GLN A 158 20.18 -1.32 15.30
CA GLN A 158 21.62 -1.60 15.29
C GLN A 158 22.48 -0.53 15.98
N ASP A 159 21.88 0.50 16.60
CA ASP A 159 22.59 1.42 17.50
C ASP A 159 22.43 0.97 18.96
N PRO A 160 23.33 0.12 19.51
CA PRO A 160 23.55 0.10 20.94
C PRO A 160 24.29 1.38 21.35
N ALA A 161 23.80 2.03 22.40
CA ALA A 161 24.48 3.12 23.09
C ALA A 161 25.90 2.74 23.54
#